data_AF-A0A7J8TQR4-F1
#
_entry.id   AF-A0A7J8TQR4-F1
#
_cell.length_a   1.000
_cell.length_b   1.000
_cell.length_c   1.000
_cell.angle_alpha   90.00
_cell.angle_beta   90.00
_cell.angle_gamma   90.00
#
_symmetry.space_group_name_H-M   'P 1'
#
loop_
_entity.id
_entity.type
_entity.pdbx_description
1 polymer ?
#
loop_
_entity_poly.entity_id
_entity_poly.type
_entity_poly.pdbx_seq_one_letter_code
_entity_poly.pdbx_strand_id
1 'polypeptide(L)'
;MNNPHHLNPTSLKSRFTTRFLRALTKIRAQKPISSSSPTEIFRRYRRIKVAADKSMAYSVRSRRIWSRAMLWKLRSRSYRRQDPCSGRRSGKTNQAIMKKSSNENTTTRREDGVGFVEEADELRQLVPGGETMNLCNLLDETAHYIKCLTTQVQVMKKIADFYSF
;
A
#
# COMPACT_ATOMS: atom_id res chain seq x y z
N MET A 1 22.25 -12.91 30.16
CA MET A 1 21.05 -13.69 29.79
C MET A 1 20.08 -12.76 29.07
N ASN A 2 20.15 -12.67 27.74
CA ASN A 2 19.32 -11.75 26.97
C ASN A 2 18.09 -12.51 26.45
N ASN A 3 16.93 -12.23 27.05
CA ASN A 3 15.68 -12.93 26.81
C ASN A 3 15.10 -12.56 25.43
N PRO A 4 14.95 -13.50 24.47
CA PRO A 4 14.45 -13.18 23.15
C PRO A 4 12.92 -13.30 23.12
N HIS A 5 12.25 -12.24 22.65
CA HIS A 5 10.87 -12.25 22.15
C HIS A 5 9.72 -12.19 23.17
N HIS A 6 9.61 -11.10 23.91
CA HIS A 6 8.26 -10.60 24.24
C HIS A 6 7.73 -9.75 23.08
N LEU A 7 7.26 -10.40 22.02
CA LEU A 7 6.52 -9.70 20.97
C LEU A 7 5.22 -9.16 21.59
N ASN A 8 5.18 -7.88 21.94
CA ASN A 8 3.93 -7.24 22.33
C ASN A 8 2.87 -7.56 21.26
N PRO A 9 1.80 -8.33 21.59
CA PRO A 9 0.84 -8.83 20.61
C PRO A 9 0.04 -7.70 19.95
N THR A 10 0.05 -6.52 20.56
CA THR A 10 -0.59 -5.32 20.01
C THR A 10 0.30 -4.55 19.02
N SER A 11 1.59 -4.87 18.95
CA SER A 11 2.53 -4.17 18.07
C SER A 11 2.16 -4.32 16.60
N LEU A 12 2.43 -3.27 15.83
CA LEU A 12 2.27 -3.27 14.37
C LEU A 12 2.94 -4.48 13.71
N LYS A 13 4.16 -4.78 14.17
CA LYS A 13 4.98 -5.91 13.71
C LYS A 13 4.29 -7.24 13.96
N SER A 14 3.85 -7.51 15.19
CA SER A 14 3.14 -8.75 15.53
C SER A 14 1.88 -8.94 14.68
N ARG A 15 1.04 -7.90 14.62
CA ARG A 15 -0.21 -7.92 13.83
C ARG A 15 0.03 -8.12 12.35
N PHE A 16 1.07 -7.47 11.79
CA PHE A 16 1.49 -7.67 10.41
C PHE A 16 1.95 -9.11 10.18
N THR A 17 2.86 -9.62 11.01
CA THR A 17 3.40 -10.98 10.92
C THR A 17 2.29 -12.03 10.93
N THR A 18 1.39 -11.99 11.92
CA THR A 18 0.29 -12.96 12.03
C THR A 18 -0.60 -12.96 10.78
N ARG A 19 -0.97 -11.78 10.28
CA ARG A 19 -1.81 -11.65 9.08
C ARG A 19 -1.09 -12.14 7.83
N PHE A 20 0.19 -11.78 7.69
CA PHE A 20 0.99 -12.12 6.53
C PHE A 20 1.28 -13.63 6.47
N LEU A 21 1.68 -14.25 7.58
CA LEU A 21 1.89 -15.70 7.65
C LEU A 21 0.59 -16.46 7.32
N ARG A 22 -0.56 -16.03 7.87
CA ARG A 22 -1.86 -16.62 7.53
C ARG A 22 -2.17 -16.51 6.03
N ALA A 23 -1.80 -15.41 5.39
CA ALA A 23 -1.97 -15.23 3.95
C ALA A 23 -1.00 -16.10 3.14
N LEU A 24 0.26 -16.25 3.58
CA LEU A 24 1.23 -17.15 2.95
C LEU A 24 0.78 -18.61 2.99
N THR A 25 0.23 -19.09 4.12
CA THR A 25 -0.33 -20.44 4.22
C THR A 25 -1.45 -20.66 3.20
N LYS A 26 -2.33 -19.67 3.01
CA LYS A 26 -3.38 -19.73 1.98
C LYS A 26 -2.82 -19.77 0.56
N ILE A 27 -1.80 -18.98 0.27
CA ILE A 27 -1.13 -18.98 -1.05
C ILE A 27 -0.47 -20.33 -1.31
N ARG A 28 0.17 -20.91 -0.30
CA ARG A 28 0.80 -22.24 -0.37
C ARG A 28 -0.24 -23.35 -0.61
N ALA A 29 -1.42 -23.25 0.00
CA ALA A 29 -2.50 -24.22 -0.16
C ALA A 29 -3.14 -24.23 -1.57
N GLN A 30 -3.08 -23.11 -2.30
CA GLN A 30 -3.60 -22.97 -3.67
C GLN A 30 -2.69 -23.65 -4.72
N LYS A 31 -2.21 -24.88 -4.46
CA LYS A 31 -1.21 -25.58 -5.26
C LYS A 31 -1.61 -25.65 -6.75
N PRO A 32 -0.86 -24.99 -7.67
CA PRO A 32 -1.14 -25.08 -9.10
C PRO A 32 -0.66 -26.42 -9.67
N ILE A 33 -1.31 -26.88 -10.75
CA ILE A 33 -1.06 -28.16 -11.44
C ILE A 33 0.40 -28.25 -11.96
N SER A 34 1.03 -27.11 -12.27
CA SER A 34 2.43 -27.03 -12.66
C SER A 34 3.12 -25.83 -12.00
N SER A 35 3.88 -26.10 -10.93
CA SER A 35 4.45 -25.08 -10.04
C SER A 35 5.71 -24.38 -10.58
N SER A 36 6.28 -24.87 -11.69
CA SER A 36 7.57 -24.42 -12.23
C SER A 36 7.46 -23.51 -13.47
N SER A 37 6.27 -23.29 -14.03
CA SER A 37 6.16 -22.38 -15.18
C SER A 37 6.53 -20.94 -14.79
N PRO A 38 7.28 -20.19 -15.62
CA PRO A 38 7.63 -18.79 -15.34
C PRO A 38 6.38 -17.94 -15.03
N THR A 39 5.29 -18.18 -15.77
CA THR A 39 4.00 -17.50 -15.57
C THR A 39 3.43 -17.75 -14.18
N GLU A 40 3.52 -18.97 -13.66
CA GLU A 40 3.02 -19.28 -12.32
C GLU A 40 3.90 -18.69 -11.21
N ILE A 41 5.22 -18.64 -11.42
CA ILE A 41 6.15 -17.93 -10.52
C ILE A 41 5.76 -16.46 -10.40
N PHE A 42 5.53 -15.76 -11.53
CA PHE A 42 5.07 -14.37 -11.53
C PHE A 42 3.71 -14.19 -10.85
N ARG A 43 2.77 -15.12 -11.06
CA ARG A 43 1.46 -15.10 -10.39
C ARG A 43 1.60 -15.27 -8.88
N ARG A 44 2.46 -16.18 -8.43
CA ARG A 44 2.74 -16.41 -7.01
C ARG A 44 3.40 -15.20 -6.35
N TYR A 45 4.43 -14.62 -6.99
CA TYR A 45 5.05 -13.36 -6.55
C TYR A 45 4.00 -12.26 -6.36
N ARG A 46 3.11 -12.09 -7.35
CA ARG A 46 2.06 -11.07 -7.27
C ARG A 46 1.07 -11.34 -6.14
N ARG A 47 0.68 -12.59 -5.91
CA ARG A 47 -0.17 -12.99 -4.78
C ARG A 47 0.49 -12.65 -3.45
N ILE A 48 1.79 -12.92 -3.32
CA ILE A 48 2.59 -12.60 -2.12
C ILE A 48 2.65 -11.09 -1.91
N LYS A 49 2.96 -10.30 -2.95
CA LYS A 49 2.98 -8.83 -2.87
C LYS A 49 1.64 -8.27 -2.40
N VAL A 50 0.54 -8.71 -3.03
CA VAL A 50 -0.82 -8.30 -2.61
C VAL A 50 -1.14 -8.73 -1.18
N ALA A 51 -0.70 -9.92 -0.76
CA ALA A 51 -0.89 -10.39 0.61
C ALA A 51 -0.11 -9.55 1.62
N ALA A 52 1.11 -9.12 1.29
CA ALA A 52 1.91 -8.23 2.11
C ALA A 52 1.21 -6.87 2.25
N ASP A 53 0.85 -6.24 1.14
CA ASP A 53 0.16 -4.93 1.14
C ASP A 53 -1.16 -4.98 1.93
N LYS A 54 -1.98 -6.03 1.74
CA LYS A 54 -3.21 -6.25 2.53
C LYS A 54 -2.90 -6.40 4.01
N SER A 55 -1.91 -7.22 4.36
CA SER A 55 -1.57 -7.48 5.77
C SER A 55 -1.07 -6.23 6.47
N MET A 56 -0.30 -5.38 5.77
CA MET A 56 0.17 -4.08 6.26
C MET A 56 -1.00 -3.11 6.44
N ALA A 57 -1.88 -2.97 5.45
CA ALA A 57 -3.04 -2.09 5.58
C ALA A 57 -3.98 -2.52 6.73
N TYR A 58 -4.21 -3.81 6.93
CA TYR A 58 -5.03 -4.30 8.04
C TYR A 58 -4.34 -4.23 9.42
N SER A 59 -3.01 -4.14 9.48
CA SER A 59 -2.27 -4.05 10.75
C SER A 59 -2.30 -2.64 11.36
N VAL A 60 -2.73 -1.61 10.63
CA VAL A 60 -2.76 -0.22 11.16
C VAL A 60 -4.12 0.23 11.68
N ARG A 61 -5.15 -0.63 11.60
CA ARG A 61 -6.57 -0.33 11.90
C ARG A 61 -7.13 0.70 10.90
N SER A 62 -8.43 0.68 10.65
CA SER A 62 -9.12 1.43 9.58
C SER A 62 -9.09 2.97 9.71
N ARG A 63 -8.25 3.52 10.59
CA ARG A 63 -8.17 4.97 10.86
C ARG A 63 -7.28 5.72 9.88
N ARG A 64 -6.39 5.04 9.16
CA ARG A 64 -5.43 5.67 8.24
C ARG A 64 -6.00 5.82 6.83
N ILE A 65 -5.85 7.00 6.24
CA ILE A 65 -6.32 7.31 4.89
C ILE A 65 -5.56 6.45 3.89
N TRP A 66 -4.23 6.35 4.02
CA TRP A 66 -3.43 5.54 3.10
C TRP A 66 -3.78 4.05 3.15
N SER A 67 -4.16 3.54 4.33
CA SER A 67 -4.58 2.14 4.47
C SER A 67 -5.89 1.87 3.72
N ARG A 68 -6.87 2.77 3.85
CA ARG A 68 -8.15 2.68 3.12
C ARG A 68 -7.93 2.77 1.62
N ALA A 69 -7.13 3.74 1.18
CA ALA A 69 -6.78 3.93 -0.23
C ALA A 69 -6.05 2.70 -0.81
N MET A 70 -5.11 2.12 -0.06
CA MET A 70 -4.41 0.89 -0.45
C MET A 70 -5.38 -0.30 -0.57
N LEU A 71 -6.27 -0.50 0.40
CA LEU A 71 -7.27 -1.57 0.34
C LEU A 71 -8.25 -1.38 -0.83
N TRP A 72 -8.68 -0.15 -1.09
CA TRP A 72 -9.51 0.20 -2.24
C TRP A 72 -8.80 -0.15 -3.56
N LYS A 73 -7.56 0.31 -3.75
CA LYS A 73 -6.74 0.02 -4.94
C LYS A 73 -6.59 -1.48 -5.19
N LEU A 74 -6.46 -2.28 -4.13
CA LEU A 74 -6.35 -3.73 -4.23
C LEU A 74 -7.69 -4.41 -4.57
N ARG A 75 -8.83 -3.91 -4.06
CA ARG A 75 -10.17 -4.39 -4.42
C ARG A 75 -10.50 -4.08 -5.88
N SER A 76 -10.27 -2.85 -6.33
CA SER A 76 -10.55 -2.44 -7.72
C SER A 76 -9.67 -3.17 -8.75
N ARG A 77 -8.47 -3.62 -8.35
CA ARG A 77 -7.61 -4.49 -9.17
C ARG A 77 -8.13 -5.92 -9.26
N SER A 78 -8.78 -6.43 -8.21
CA SER A 78 -9.45 -7.73 -8.24
C SER A 78 -10.72 -7.70 -9.07
N TYR A 79 -11.53 -6.64 -8.94
CA TYR A 79 -12.76 -6.46 -9.72
C TYR A 79 -12.46 -6.41 -11.23
N ARG A 80 -11.47 -5.62 -11.65
CA ARG A 80 -11.03 -5.55 -13.06
C ARG A 80 -10.48 -6.87 -13.64
N ARG A 81 -10.11 -7.83 -12.79
CA ARG A 81 -9.61 -9.16 -13.20
C ARG A 81 -10.71 -10.22 -13.22
N GLN A 82 -11.81 -9.99 -12.51
CA GLN A 82 -12.92 -10.93 -12.39
C GLN A 82 -14.04 -10.62 -13.39
N ASP A 83 -14.05 -9.43 -13.97
CA ASP A 83 -14.97 -9.05 -15.05
C ASP A 83 -14.58 -9.76 -16.36
N PRO A 84 -15.38 -10.73 -16.85
CA PRO A 84 -15.12 -11.44 -18.11
C PRO A 84 -15.19 -10.52 -19.34
N CYS A 85 -15.78 -9.33 -19.22
CA CYS A 85 -15.99 -8.36 -20.29
C CYS A 85 -14.96 -7.21 -20.30
N SER A 86 -14.02 -7.18 -19.34
CA SER A 86 -13.01 -6.12 -19.16
C SER A 86 -11.82 -6.18 -20.14
N GLY A 87 -11.72 -7.23 -20.97
CA GLY A 87 -10.62 -7.42 -21.94
C GLY A 87 -10.55 -6.39 -23.07
N ARG A 88 -11.52 -5.47 -23.21
CA ARG A 88 -11.54 -4.44 -24.27
C ARG A 88 -12.13 -3.12 -23.79
N ARG A 89 -11.46 -2.39 -22.91
CA ARG A 89 -11.64 -0.91 -22.84
C ARG A 89 -10.33 -0.20 -22.55
N SER A 90 -9.61 0.08 -23.63
CA SER A 90 -8.97 1.40 -23.77
C SER A 90 -10.09 2.44 -23.61
N GLY A 91 -9.93 3.35 -22.66
CA GLY A 91 -10.93 4.36 -22.34
C GLY A 91 -10.27 5.44 -21.50
N LYS A 92 -9.74 6.45 -22.18
CA LYS A 92 -9.36 7.74 -21.60
C LYS A 92 -10.50 8.21 -20.71
N THR A 93 -10.26 8.38 -19.41
CA THR A 93 -11.25 9.02 -18.55
C THR A 93 -11.22 10.51 -18.85
N ASN A 94 -12.11 10.96 -19.73
CA ASN A 94 -12.51 12.36 -19.81
C ASN A 94 -13.21 12.70 -18.48
N GLN A 95 -12.50 13.34 -17.56
CA GLN A 95 -13.12 13.97 -16.40
C GLN A 95 -13.81 15.24 -16.90
N ALA A 96 -15.13 15.14 -17.03
CA ALA A 96 -15.99 16.25 -17.38
C ALA A 96 -15.93 17.33 -16.29
N ILE A 97 -15.88 18.55 -16.80
CA ILE A 97 -15.85 19.84 -16.14
C ILE A 97 -17.03 19.98 -15.15
N MET A 98 -16.74 20.25 -13.89
CA MET A 98 -17.65 21.01 -13.03
C MET A 98 -16.90 22.21 -12.46
N LYS A 99 -17.15 23.37 -13.09
CA LYS A 99 -16.81 24.70 -12.57
C LYS A 99 -17.72 25.00 -11.38
N LYS A 100 -17.14 25.38 -10.24
CA LYS A 100 -17.73 26.41 -9.37
C LYS A 100 -16.61 27.22 -8.72
N SER A 101 -16.64 28.51 -9.03
CA SER A 101 -15.70 29.57 -8.62
C SER A 101 -16.13 30.26 -7.34
N SER A 102 -15.14 30.67 -6.51
CA SER A 102 -15.04 31.95 -5.75
C SER A 102 -13.98 31.75 -4.64
N ASN A 103 -12.70 32.00 -4.86
CA ASN A 103 -11.96 33.28 -4.79
C ASN A 103 -11.90 33.90 -3.37
N GLU A 104 -10.73 33.82 -2.69
CA GLU A 104 -9.97 35.01 -2.22
C GLU A 104 -8.62 34.64 -1.55
N ASN A 105 -7.54 34.91 -2.29
CA ASN A 105 -6.35 35.71 -1.98
C ASN A 105 -5.80 35.69 -0.53
N THR A 106 -4.57 35.20 -0.35
CA THR A 106 -3.55 36.01 0.35
C THR A 106 -2.16 35.73 -0.20
N THR A 107 -1.63 36.76 -0.85
CA THR A 107 -0.26 36.93 -1.29
C THR A 107 0.71 36.89 -0.12
N THR A 108 1.73 36.02 -0.18
CA THR A 108 3.07 36.37 0.29
C THR A 108 4.10 35.77 -0.66
N ARG A 109 4.71 36.67 -1.44
CA ARG A 109 5.98 36.47 -2.16
C ARG A 109 7.00 35.80 -1.24
N ARG A 110 7.41 34.58 -1.58
CA ARG A 110 8.77 34.06 -1.36
C ARG A 110 9.08 33.13 -2.53
N GLU A 111 10.08 33.48 -3.32
CA GLU A 111 10.55 32.72 -4.49
C GLU A 111 11.20 31.37 -4.09
N ASP A 112 11.27 31.09 -2.78
CA ASP A 112 11.71 29.83 -2.16
C ASP A 112 10.59 28.76 -2.03
N GLY A 113 9.35 29.12 -2.41
CA GLY A 113 8.16 28.28 -2.20
C GLY A 113 7.81 27.33 -3.36
N VAL A 114 8.45 27.46 -4.52
CA VAL A 114 8.12 26.65 -5.71
C VAL A 114 8.57 25.20 -5.50
N GLY A 115 9.80 25.00 -5.00
CA GLY A 115 10.35 23.66 -4.77
C GLY A 115 9.58 22.86 -3.70
N PHE A 116 9.10 23.52 -2.66
CA PHE A 116 8.33 22.86 -1.60
C PHE A 116 6.96 22.37 -2.07
N VAL A 117 6.31 23.10 -2.97
CA VAL A 117 5.02 22.69 -3.56
C VAL A 117 5.21 21.50 -4.50
N GLU A 118 6.27 21.49 -5.32
CA GLU A 118 6.59 20.37 -6.20
C GLU A 118 6.93 19.10 -5.40
N GLU A 119 7.76 19.20 -4.35
CA GLU A 119 8.10 18.05 -3.49
C GLU A 119 6.85 17.49 -2.77
N ALA A 120 5.95 18.37 -2.32
CA ALA A 120 4.68 17.95 -1.75
C ALA A 120 3.82 17.21 -2.79
N ASP A 121 3.79 17.67 -4.04
CA ASP A 121 3.04 17.02 -5.12
C ASP A 121 3.62 15.66 -5.53
N GLU A 122 4.94 15.50 -5.51
CA GLU A 122 5.57 14.18 -5.66
C GLU A 122 5.14 13.24 -4.54
N LEU A 123 5.14 13.74 -3.30
CA LEU A 123 4.77 12.94 -2.13
C LEU A 123 3.30 12.50 -2.19
N ARG A 124 2.40 13.33 -2.73
CA ARG A 124 0.99 12.96 -2.96
C ARG A 124 0.83 11.75 -3.87
N GLN A 125 1.72 11.59 -4.85
CA GLN A 125 1.68 10.46 -5.78
C GLN A 125 2.25 9.17 -5.17
N LEU A 126 3.16 9.30 -4.21
CA LEU A 126 3.80 8.16 -3.52
C LEU A 126 2.92 7.58 -2.42
N VAL A 127 2.25 8.45 -1.64
CA VAL A 127 1.39 8.02 -0.53
C VAL A 127 0.03 7.59 -1.08
N PRO A 128 -0.45 6.38 -0.77
CA PRO A 128 -1.77 5.96 -1.22
C PRO A 128 -2.86 6.95 -0.79
N GLY A 129 -3.58 7.54 -1.75
CA GLY A 129 -4.64 8.52 -1.47
C GLY A 129 -4.13 9.93 -1.13
N GLY A 130 -2.83 10.18 -1.29
CA GLY A 130 -2.19 11.46 -1.04
C GLY A 130 -2.73 12.59 -1.91
N GLU A 131 -3.26 12.27 -3.09
CA GLU A 131 -3.82 13.22 -4.06
C GLU A 131 -4.94 14.08 -3.46
N THR A 132 -5.63 13.58 -2.44
CA THR A 132 -6.77 14.25 -1.79
C THR A 132 -6.45 14.86 -0.43
N MET A 133 -5.22 14.74 0.07
CA MET A 133 -4.86 15.16 1.43
C MET A 133 -4.50 16.65 1.51
N ASN A 134 -4.65 17.30 2.65
CA ASN A 134 -3.95 18.57 2.89
C ASN A 134 -2.49 18.27 3.31
N LEU A 135 -1.62 19.29 3.33
CA LEU A 135 -0.20 19.10 3.62
C LEU A 135 0.06 18.45 5.00
N CYS A 136 -0.65 18.87 6.05
CA CYS A 136 -0.48 18.30 7.38
C CYS A 136 -0.85 16.81 7.44
N ASN A 137 -1.99 16.45 6.86
CA ASN A 137 -2.41 15.05 6.76
C ASN A 137 -1.47 14.23 5.88
N LEU A 138 -0.96 14.81 4.79
CA LEU A 138 0.00 14.16 3.90
C LEU A 138 1.27 13.78 4.67
N LEU A 139 1.83 14.71 5.46
CA LEU A 139 3.04 14.45 6.25
C LEU A 139 2.81 13.42 7.37
N ASP A 140 1.70 13.50 8.13
CA ASP A 140 1.37 12.50 9.17
C ASP A 140 1.16 11.10 8.58
N GLU A 141 0.39 11.00 7.49
CA GLU A 141 0.14 9.74 6.81
C GLU A 141 1.43 9.20 6.17
N THR A 142 2.32 10.06 5.65
CA THR A 142 3.64 9.70 5.13
C THR A 142 4.52 9.08 6.21
N ALA A 143 4.71 9.78 7.33
CA ALA A 143 5.55 9.30 8.43
C ALA A 143 5.04 7.94 8.93
N HIS A 144 3.72 7.80 9.06
CA HIS A 144 3.11 6.54 9.44
C HIS A 144 3.27 5.46 8.36
N TYR A 145 3.17 5.80 7.08
CA TYR A 145 3.33 4.87 5.97
C TYR A 145 4.76 4.34 5.88
N ILE A 146 5.78 5.22 6.02
CA ILE A 146 7.19 4.83 6.09
C ILE A 146 7.42 3.83 7.22
N LYS A 147 6.94 4.11 8.43
CA LYS A 147 7.04 3.18 9.57
C LYS A 147 6.46 1.80 9.25
N CYS A 148 5.35 1.76 8.52
CA CYS A 148 4.71 0.52 8.12
C CYS A 148 5.50 -0.23 7.05
N LEU A 149 6.02 0.48 6.05
CA LEU A 149 6.89 -0.10 5.02
C LEU A 149 8.16 -0.69 5.62
N THR A 150 8.82 0.04 6.52
CA THR A 150 10.00 -0.47 7.25
C THR A 150 9.65 -1.75 8.01
N THR A 151 8.51 -1.77 8.69
CA THR A 151 8.05 -2.96 9.42
C THR A 151 7.77 -4.13 8.48
N GLN A 152 7.11 -3.88 7.36
CA GLN A 152 6.82 -4.89 6.33
C GLN A 152 8.12 -5.51 5.81
N VAL A 153 9.10 -4.69 5.41
CA VAL A 153 10.39 -5.15 4.90
C VAL A 153 11.15 -5.95 5.96
N GLN A 154 11.21 -5.48 7.21
CA GLN A 154 11.89 -6.19 8.29
C GLN A 154 11.28 -7.57 8.56
N VAL A 155 9.96 -7.69 8.59
CA VAL A 155 9.29 -8.98 8.81
C VAL A 155 9.52 -9.92 7.63
N MET A 156 9.39 -9.43 6.41
CA MET A 156 9.60 -10.25 5.21
C MET A 156 11.04 -10.75 5.09
N LYS A 157 12.03 -9.90 5.40
CA LYS A 157 13.45 -10.29 5.46
C LYS A 157 13.67 -11.40 6.48
N LYS A 158 13.22 -11.21 7.73
CA LYS A 158 13.34 -12.24 8.76
C LYS A 158 12.73 -13.57 8.33
N ILE A 159 11.53 -13.55 7.73
CA ILE A 159 10.90 -14.76 7.20
C ILE A 159 11.78 -15.42 6.13
N ALA A 160 12.33 -14.65 5.17
CA ALA A 160 13.22 -15.20 4.14
C ALA A 160 14.51 -15.78 4.73
N ASP A 161 15.10 -15.09 5.72
CA ASP A 161 16.30 -15.55 6.42
C ASP A 161 16.04 -16.88 7.13
N PHE A 162 14.86 -17.05 7.75
CA PHE A 162 14.46 -18.31 8.39
C PHE A 162 14.37 -19.51 7.42
N TYR A 163 14.16 -19.28 6.13
CA TYR A 163 14.04 -20.32 5.11
C TYR A 163 15.27 -20.45 4.19
N SER A 164 16.36 -19.73 4.49
CA SER A 164 17.61 -19.79 3.73
C SER A 164 18.59 -20.85 4.26
N PHE A 165 18.13 -21.76 5.13
CA PHE A 165 18.90 -22.86 5.73
C PHE A 165 18.55 -24.19 5.07
#